data_AF-A0A0S7XMR8-F1
#
_entry.id   AF-A0A0S7XMR8-F1
#
_cell.length_a   1.000
_cell.length_b   1.000
_cell.length_c   1.000
_cell.angle_alpha   90.00
_cell.angle_beta   90.00
_cell.angle_gamma   90.00
#
_symmetry.space_group_name_H-M   'P 1'
#
loop_
_entity.id
_entity.type
_entity.pdbx_description
1 polymer ?
#
loop_
_entity_poly.entity_id
_entity_poly.type
_entity_poly.pdbx_seq_one_letter_code
_entity_poly.pdbx_strand_id
1 'polypeptide(L)'
;MVKEYLTIRKSTLFLAVILVGLLIGGLVYALSDNLYASLKDFGEVATVVNSQYVEDVKSQDLIEAGIEGMLKSLDRYSEFLDEKQYRALLEDTYGQFEGLGIEIAITNGWLTVIAPLEDTPADRMGIQAGDRIIKIEGVSTEGITAEEAVGKLRGKKGTEVHITIQREGIAEPMEYTIVRDVIELRSVPYYGVTKNKIGYVRLNQ
;
A
#
# COMPACT_ATOMS: atom_id res chain seq x y z
N MET A 1 60.08 14.01 -40.06
CA MET A 1 59.94 12.60 -39.65
C MET A 1 59.15 12.38 -38.37
N VAL A 2 59.56 12.88 -37.18
CA VAL A 2 58.87 12.54 -35.90
C VAL A 2 57.41 13.04 -35.81
N LYS A 3 57.12 14.27 -36.29
CA LYS A 3 55.76 14.83 -36.25
C LYS A 3 54.76 14.05 -37.10
N GLU A 4 55.21 13.54 -38.25
CA GLU A 4 54.37 12.81 -39.21
C GLU A 4 53.96 11.43 -38.67
N TYR A 5 54.89 10.74 -38.00
CA TYR A 5 54.62 9.48 -37.30
C TYR A 5 53.62 9.64 -36.14
N LEU A 6 53.71 10.75 -35.39
CA LEU A 6 52.77 11.09 -34.32
C LEU A 6 51.36 11.39 -34.84
N THR A 7 51.24 12.03 -36.00
CA THR A 7 49.93 12.30 -36.63
C THR A 7 49.27 11.01 -37.11
N ILE A 8 50.03 10.11 -37.73
CA ILE A 8 49.54 8.80 -38.21
C ILE A 8 49.07 7.94 -37.03
N ARG A 9 49.86 7.85 -35.95
CA ARG A 9 49.52 7.06 -34.76
C ARG A 9 48.28 7.58 -34.02
N LYS A 10 48.04 8.89 -34.00
CA LYS A 10 46.83 9.48 -33.41
C LYS A 10 45.58 9.15 -34.23
N SER A 11 45.68 9.19 -35.56
CA SER A 11 44.59 8.83 -36.46
C SER A 11 44.19 7.36 -36.33
N THR A 12 45.15 6.43 -36.27
CA THR A 12 44.86 5.00 -36.07
C THR A 12 44.23 4.70 -34.71
N LEU A 13 44.63 5.42 -33.66
CA LEU A 13 44.07 5.24 -32.32
C LEU A 13 42.63 5.76 -32.25
N PHE A 14 42.33 6.87 -32.94
CA PHE A 14 40.98 7.42 -33.06
C PHE A 14 40.05 6.46 -33.82
N LEU A 15 40.53 5.87 -34.92
CA LEU A 15 39.77 4.89 -35.69
C LEU A 15 39.47 3.63 -34.88
N ALA A 16 40.43 3.15 -34.08
CA ALA A 16 40.25 2.00 -33.21
C ALA A 16 39.21 2.26 -32.12
N VAL A 17 39.18 3.46 -31.52
CA VAL A 17 38.17 3.83 -30.52
C VAL A 17 36.77 3.88 -31.14
N ILE A 18 36.63 4.38 -32.36
CA ILE A 18 35.34 4.36 -33.09
C ILE A 18 34.91 2.93 -33.37
N LEU A 19 35.82 2.07 -33.81
CA LEU A 19 35.51 0.67 -34.12
C LEU A 19 35.08 -0.10 -32.86
N VAL A 20 35.76 0.13 -31.73
CA VAL A 20 35.41 -0.44 -30.42
C VAL A 20 34.07 0.11 -29.94
N GLY A 21 33.82 1.41 -30.11
CA GLY A 21 32.52 2.03 -29.79
C GLY A 21 31.37 1.45 -30.61
N LEU A 22 31.57 1.19 -31.90
CA LEU A 22 30.59 0.55 -32.77
C LEU A 22 30.37 -0.92 -32.42
N LEU A 23 31.43 -1.65 -32.05
CA LEU A 23 31.32 -3.04 -31.59
C LEU A 23 30.57 -3.15 -30.27
N ILE A 24 30.86 -2.28 -29.30
CA ILE A 24 30.17 -2.24 -28.01
C ILE A 24 28.71 -1.79 -28.22
N GLY A 25 28.46 -0.77 -29.04
CA GLY A 25 27.11 -0.31 -29.35
C GLY A 25 26.26 -1.37 -30.04
N GLY A 26 26.83 -2.10 -31.01
CA GLY A 26 26.15 -3.21 -31.69
C GLY A 26 25.85 -4.39 -30.76
N LEU A 27 26.75 -4.71 -29.83
CA LEU A 27 26.54 -5.77 -28.84
C LEU A 27 25.44 -5.39 -27.82
N VAL A 28 25.43 -4.15 -27.35
CA VAL A 28 24.39 -3.63 -26.45
C VAL A 28 23.01 -3.60 -27.14
N TYR A 29 22.96 -3.18 -28.41
CA TYR A 29 21.73 -3.18 -29.20
C TYR A 29 21.16 -4.59 -29.38
N ALA A 30 22.01 -5.56 -29.75
CA ALA A 30 21.61 -6.96 -29.94
C ALA A 30 21.10 -7.65 -28.65
N LEU A 31 21.61 -7.25 -27.48
CA LEU A 31 21.12 -7.76 -26.19
C LEU A 31 19.78 -7.14 -25.78
N SER A 32 19.44 -5.94 -26.29
CA SER A 32 18.19 -5.23 -25.98
C SER A 32 17.00 -5.59 -26.87
N ASP A 33 17.25 -6.16 -28.05
CA ASP A 33 16.25 -6.35 -29.12
C ASP A 33 15.12 -7.33 -28.73
N ASN A 34 15.41 -8.37 -27.94
CA ASN A 34 14.46 -9.45 -27.66
C ASN A 34 13.30 -9.04 -26.74
N LEU A 35 13.55 -8.25 -25.70
CA LEU A 35 12.48 -7.84 -24.77
C LEU A 35 11.61 -6.76 -25.38
N TYR A 36 12.21 -5.77 -26.06
CA TYR A 36 11.46 -4.68 -26.68
C TYR A 36 10.55 -5.19 -27.80
N ALA A 37 11.03 -6.11 -28.65
CA ALA A 37 10.21 -6.76 -29.66
C ALA A 37 9.04 -7.54 -29.03
N SER A 38 9.30 -8.33 -27.98
CA SER A 38 8.25 -9.08 -27.27
C SER A 38 7.20 -8.17 -26.63
N LEU A 39 7.62 -7.03 -26.06
CA LEU A 39 6.69 -6.05 -25.48
C LEU A 39 5.85 -5.36 -26.55
N LYS A 40 6.42 -5.11 -27.74
CA LYS A 40 5.69 -4.60 -28.88
C LYS A 40 4.61 -5.58 -29.33
N ASP A 41 4.96 -6.85 -29.51
CA ASP A 41 4.02 -7.90 -29.91
C ASP A 41 2.90 -8.07 -28.87
N PHE A 42 3.25 -8.05 -27.57
CA PHE A 42 2.28 -8.06 -26.48
C PHE A 42 1.31 -6.86 -26.56
N GLY A 43 1.83 -5.65 -26.77
CA GLY A 43 1.02 -4.44 -26.90
C GLY A 43 0.09 -4.45 -28.12
N GLU A 44 0.54 -5.00 -29.25
CA GLU A 44 -0.29 -5.17 -30.44
C GLU A 44 -1.45 -6.12 -30.18
N VAL A 45 -1.19 -7.28 -29.56
CA VAL A 45 -2.23 -8.24 -29.16
C VAL A 45 -3.22 -7.60 -28.19
N ALA A 46 -2.73 -6.91 -27.15
CA ALA A 46 -3.58 -6.23 -26.19
C ALA A 46 -4.49 -5.17 -26.86
N THR A 47 -3.97 -4.45 -27.86
CA THR A 47 -4.73 -3.45 -28.63
C THR A 47 -5.82 -4.10 -29.47
N VAL A 48 -5.52 -5.20 -30.15
CA VAL A 48 -6.50 -5.96 -30.95
C VAL A 48 -7.61 -6.49 -30.05
N VAL A 49 -7.26 -7.09 -28.91
CA VAL A 49 -8.26 -7.59 -27.94
C VAL A 49 -9.12 -6.45 -27.42
N ASN A 50 -8.52 -5.32 -27.02
CA ASN A 50 -9.26 -4.19 -26.46
C ASN A 50 -10.24 -3.54 -27.47
N SER A 51 -9.90 -3.53 -28.76
CA SER A 51 -10.65 -2.82 -29.80
C SER A 51 -11.59 -3.70 -30.64
N GLN A 52 -11.36 -5.02 -30.68
CA GLN A 52 -12.09 -5.94 -31.57
C GLN A 52 -12.85 -7.04 -30.82
N TYR A 53 -12.75 -7.12 -29.49
CA TYR A 53 -13.52 -8.09 -28.73
C TYR A 53 -15.02 -7.76 -28.75
N VAL A 54 -15.85 -8.79 -28.59
CA VAL A 54 -17.31 -8.70 -28.68
C VAL A 54 -17.93 -7.85 -27.55
N GLU A 55 -17.24 -7.76 -26.42
CA GLU A 55 -17.61 -6.96 -25.25
C GLU A 55 -16.55 -5.89 -24.96
N ASP A 56 -16.96 -4.82 -24.28
CA ASP A 56 -16.03 -3.79 -23.83
C ASP A 56 -15.09 -4.36 -22.76
N VAL A 57 -13.78 -4.35 -23.07
CA VAL A 57 -12.75 -4.78 -22.14
C VAL A 57 -12.02 -3.56 -21.58
N LYS A 58 -11.85 -3.49 -20.25
CA LYS A 58 -11.04 -2.43 -19.64
C LYS A 58 -9.57 -2.72 -19.88
N SER A 59 -8.83 -1.72 -20.34
CA SER A 59 -7.38 -1.87 -20.60
C SER A 59 -6.60 -2.25 -19.34
N GLN A 60 -7.03 -1.76 -18.17
CA GLN A 60 -6.41 -2.09 -16.89
C GLN A 60 -6.49 -3.59 -16.59
N ASP A 61 -7.69 -4.17 -16.68
CA ASP A 61 -7.94 -5.60 -16.44
C ASP A 61 -7.12 -6.49 -17.39
N LEU A 62 -6.95 -6.09 -18.66
CA LEU A 62 -6.10 -6.80 -19.64
C LEU A 62 -4.62 -6.80 -19.24
N ILE A 63 -4.11 -5.66 -18.81
CA ILE A 63 -2.71 -5.52 -18.39
C ILE A 63 -2.47 -6.32 -17.10
N GLU A 64 -3.36 -6.22 -16.11
CA GLU A 64 -3.29 -6.99 -14.87
C GLU A 64 -3.30 -8.49 -15.14
N ALA A 65 -4.22 -8.97 -16.00
CA ALA A 65 -4.24 -10.39 -16.41
C ALA A 65 -2.96 -10.83 -17.13
N GLY A 66 -2.36 -9.95 -17.94
CA GLY A 66 -1.06 -10.20 -18.57
C GLY A 66 0.07 -10.32 -17.55
N ILE A 67 0.12 -9.43 -16.55
CA ILE A 67 1.08 -9.48 -15.46
C ILE A 67 0.92 -10.77 -14.65
N GLU A 68 -0.30 -11.12 -14.27
CA GLU A 68 -0.58 -12.38 -13.57
C GLU A 68 -0.13 -13.60 -14.38
N GLY A 69 -0.39 -13.60 -15.69
CA GLY A 69 0.04 -14.68 -16.59
C GLY A 69 1.56 -14.82 -16.65
N MET A 70 2.29 -13.70 -16.70
CA MET A 70 3.75 -13.68 -16.63
C MET A 70 4.25 -14.26 -15.31
N LEU A 71 3.69 -13.85 -14.18
CA LEU A 71 4.14 -14.30 -12.85
C LEU A 71 3.82 -15.77 -12.58
N LYS A 72 2.65 -16.25 -13.01
CA LYS A 72 2.27 -17.69 -12.94
C LYS A 72 3.26 -18.61 -13.67
N SER A 73 4.00 -18.08 -14.66
CA SER A 73 5.03 -18.84 -15.39
C SER A 73 6.36 -18.98 -14.64
N LEU A 74 6.61 -18.15 -13.61
CA LEU A 74 7.85 -18.15 -12.84
C LEU A 74 7.82 -19.22 -11.74
N ASP A 75 6.90 -19.09 -10.79
CA ASP A 75 6.66 -20.05 -9.73
C ASP A 75 5.28 -19.87 -9.08
N ARG A 76 4.95 -20.73 -8.11
CA ARG A 76 3.65 -20.73 -7.42
C ARG A 76 3.49 -19.65 -6.34
N TYR A 77 4.54 -18.89 -6.04
CA TYR A 77 4.57 -17.88 -4.97
C TYR A 77 4.67 -16.45 -5.52
N SER A 78 5.03 -16.31 -6.78
CA SER A 78 5.08 -15.06 -7.52
C SER A 78 3.66 -14.66 -7.87
N GLU A 79 3.16 -13.64 -7.17
CA GLU A 79 1.80 -13.13 -7.35
C GLU A 79 1.84 -11.61 -7.48
N PHE A 80 0.98 -11.07 -8.34
CA PHE A 80 0.70 -9.64 -8.41
C PHE A 80 -0.49 -9.36 -7.50
N LEU A 81 -0.33 -8.39 -6.60
CA LEU A 81 -1.39 -7.99 -5.68
C LEU A 81 -1.93 -6.64 -6.12
N ASP A 82 -3.23 -6.59 -6.36
CA ASP A 82 -3.94 -5.32 -6.51
C ASP A 82 -3.92 -4.52 -5.18
N GLU A 83 -4.39 -3.25 -5.22
CA GLU A 83 -4.39 -2.38 -4.03
C GLU A 83 -5.15 -3.00 -2.85
N LYS A 84 -6.25 -3.72 -3.11
CA LYS A 84 -7.08 -4.33 -2.06
C LYS A 84 -6.39 -5.56 -1.47
N GLN A 85 -5.84 -6.44 -2.32
CA GLN A 85 -5.12 -7.63 -1.91
C GLN A 85 -3.86 -7.27 -1.12
N TYR A 86 -3.11 -6.26 -1.57
CA TYR A 86 -1.92 -5.79 -0.87
C TYR A 86 -2.27 -5.23 0.51
N ARG A 87 -3.35 -4.44 0.63
CA ARG A 87 -3.83 -3.95 1.92
C ARG A 87 -4.23 -5.09 2.85
N ALA A 88 -4.98 -6.08 2.37
CA ALA A 88 -5.35 -7.25 3.15
C ALA A 88 -4.12 -8.02 3.65
N LEU A 89 -3.10 -8.19 2.79
CA LEU A 89 -1.85 -8.83 3.19
C LEU A 89 -1.12 -8.07 4.31
N LEU A 90 -1.07 -6.73 4.24
CA LEU A 90 -0.47 -5.90 5.28
C LEU A 90 -1.26 -5.99 6.60
N GLU A 91 -2.59 -6.02 6.53
CA GLU A 91 -3.45 -6.24 7.70
C GLU A 91 -3.16 -7.58 8.36
N ASP A 92 -3.13 -8.68 7.57
CA ASP A 92 -2.92 -10.03 8.10
C ASP A 92 -1.49 -10.28 8.59
N THR A 93 -0.48 -9.71 7.91
CA THR A 93 0.93 -10.00 8.20
C THR A 93 1.50 -9.11 9.29
N TYR A 94 1.18 -7.82 9.25
CA TYR A 94 1.79 -6.81 10.10
C TYR A 94 0.79 -6.17 11.07
N GLY A 95 -0.49 -6.56 11.04
CA GLY A 95 -1.52 -5.87 11.80
C GLY A 95 -1.63 -4.40 11.39
N GLN A 96 -1.31 -4.09 10.13
CA GLN A 96 -1.30 -2.73 9.58
C GLN A 96 -2.60 -2.43 8.85
N PHE A 97 -3.42 -1.53 9.39
CA PHE A 97 -4.66 -1.09 8.74
C PHE A 97 -4.77 0.43 8.74
N GLU A 98 -5.46 0.99 7.76
CA GLU A 98 -5.70 2.44 7.69
C GLU A 98 -7.04 2.82 8.34
N GLY A 99 -7.01 3.75 9.29
CA GLY A 99 -8.19 4.16 10.02
C GLY A 99 -7.88 5.12 11.16
N LEU A 100 -8.71 5.09 12.20
CA LEU A 100 -8.62 5.99 13.35
C LEU A 100 -7.82 5.40 14.52
N GLY A 101 -7.70 4.07 14.58
CA GLY A 101 -7.08 3.36 15.70
C GLY A 101 -8.00 3.19 16.92
N ILE A 102 -9.24 2.77 16.72
CA ILE A 102 -10.21 2.50 17.79
C ILE A 102 -10.71 1.06 17.72
N GLU A 103 -10.80 0.43 18.90
CA GLU A 103 -11.54 -0.81 19.09
C GLU A 103 -13.00 -0.48 19.40
N ILE A 104 -13.92 -1.10 18.67
CA ILE A 104 -15.35 -0.79 18.72
C ILE A 104 -16.19 -2.04 18.91
N ALA A 105 -17.33 -1.90 19.58
CA ALA A 105 -18.36 -2.91 19.66
C ALA A 105 -19.75 -2.28 19.69
N ILE A 106 -20.75 -3.09 19.35
CA ILE A 106 -22.15 -2.68 19.48
C ILE A 106 -22.62 -3.02 20.89
N THR A 107 -22.95 -1.99 21.67
CA THR A 107 -23.49 -2.11 23.03
C THR A 107 -24.83 -1.40 23.10
N ASN A 108 -25.88 -2.10 23.51
CA ASN A 108 -27.25 -1.55 23.60
C ASN A 108 -27.74 -0.88 22.29
N GLY A 109 -27.36 -1.43 21.13
CA GLY A 109 -27.74 -0.90 19.82
C GLY A 109 -26.92 0.31 19.35
N TRP A 110 -25.89 0.70 20.11
CA TRP A 110 -25.01 1.83 19.77
C TRP A 110 -23.59 1.37 19.51
N LEU A 111 -22.96 2.01 18.53
CA LEU A 111 -21.53 1.92 18.30
C LEU A 111 -20.77 2.55 19.47
N THR A 112 -20.04 1.72 20.21
CA THR A 112 -19.35 2.09 21.44
C THR A 112 -17.86 1.78 21.33
N VAL A 113 -17.01 2.71 21.77
CA VAL A 113 -15.57 2.54 21.84
C VAL A 113 -15.24 1.64 23.03
N ILE A 114 -14.60 0.51 22.76
CA ILE A 114 -14.02 -0.35 23.80
C ILE A 114 -12.75 0.32 24.32
N ALA A 115 -11.81 0.65 23.44
CA ALA A 115 -10.57 1.34 23.77
C ALA A 115 -9.98 2.03 22.53
N PRO A 116 -9.38 3.22 22.67
CA PRO A 116 -8.45 3.73 21.67
C PRO A 116 -7.14 2.93 21.72
N LEU A 117 -6.49 2.75 20.57
CA LEU A 117 -5.15 2.18 20.51
C LEU A 117 -4.12 3.27 20.82
N GLU A 118 -3.13 2.97 21.65
CA GLU A 118 -2.08 3.92 22.04
C GLU A 118 -1.35 4.51 20.82
N ASP A 119 -1.06 5.81 20.85
CA ASP A 119 -0.32 6.53 19.80
C ASP A 119 -1.02 6.54 18.43
N THR A 120 -2.35 6.42 18.42
CA THR A 120 -3.18 6.53 17.21
C THR A 120 -3.89 7.89 17.10
N PRO A 121 -4.41 8.26 15.91
CA PRO A 121 -5.18 9.50 15.75
C PRO A 121 -6.31 9.66 16.77
N ALA A 122 -7.06 8.59 17.07
CA ALA A 122 -8.15 8.62 18.04
C ALA A 122 -7.67 8.86 19.48
N ASP A 123 -6.59 8.20 19.89
CA ASP A 123 -5.96 8.39 21.21
C ASP A 123 -5.50 9.85 21.39
N ARG A 124 -4.83 10.41 20.37
CA ARG A 124 -4.39 11.81 20.37
C ARG A 124 -5.54 12.83 20.41
N MET A 125 -6.72 12.45 19.93
CA MET A 125 -7.93 13.28 19.99
C MET A 125 -8.67 13.15 21.32
N GLY A 126 -8.20 12.32 22.26
CA GLY A 126 -8.80 12.17 23.59
C GLY A 126 -10.10 11.36 23.58
N ILE A 127 -10.28 10.48 22.59
CA ILE A 127 -11.34 9.47 22.61
C ILE A 127 -11.06 8.50 23.74
N GLN A 128 -12.10 8.06 24.44
CA GLN A 128 -11.99 7.24 25.64
C GLN A 128 -12.86 5.99 25.55
N ALA A 129 -12.49 4.98 26.33
CA ALA A 129 -13.33 3.79 26.54
C ALA A 129 -14.72 4.21 27.06
N GLY A 130 -15.77 3.63 26.49
CA GLY A 130 -17.17 3.92 26.82
C GLY A 130 -17.79 5.06 26.00
N ASP A 131 -17.02 5.75 25.16
CA ASP A 131 -17.56 6.73 24.22
C ASP A 131 -18.53 6.09 23.25
N ARG A 132 -19.73 6.67 23.10
CA ARG A 132 -20.70 6.25 22.09
C ARG A 132 -20.53 7.11 20.86
N ILE A 133 -20.14 6.53 19.73
CA ILE A 133 -20.13 7.24 18.45
C ILE A 133 -21.57 7.24 17.98
N ILE A 134 -22.26 8.38 18.05
CA ILE A 134 -23.68 8.53 17.71
C ILE A 134 -23.90 8.93 16.25
N LYS A 135 -22.88 9.51 15.60
CA LYS A 135 -22.91 9.84 14.16
C LYS A 135 -21.54 9.65 13.52
N ILE A 136 -21.56 9.24 12.25
CA ILE A 136 -20.41 9.23 11.35
C ILE A 136 -20.81 9.96 10.07
N GLU A 137 -20.08 11.01 9.68
CA GLU A 137 -20.39 11.88 8.54
C GLU A 137 -21.85 12.42 8.59
N GLY A 138 -22.30 12.80 9.80
CA GLY A 138 -23.65 13.29 10.04
C GLY A 138 -24.76 12.22 10.04
N VAL A 139 -24.45 10.96 9.70
CA VAL A 139 -25.41 9.84 9.68
C VAL A 139 -25.42 9.14 11.04
N SER A 140 -26.62 8.89 11.58
CA SER A 140 -26.78 8.16 12.85
C SER A 140 -26.17 6.76 12.78
N THR A 141 -25.56 6.33 13.88
CA THR A 141 -25.02 4.98 14.07
C THR A 141 -25.96 4.07 14.88
N GLU A 142 -27.16 4.54 15.21
CA GLU A 142 -28.15 3.72 15.91
C GLU A 142 -28.51 2.49 15.07
N GLY A 143 -28.35 1.30 15.65
CA GLY A 143 -28.62 0.03 14.97
C GLY A 143 -27.60 -0.34 13.88
N ILE A 144 -26.50 0.41 13.72
CA ILE A 144 -25.44 0.06 12.77
C ILE A 144 -24.79 -1.27 13.17
N THR A 145 -24.42 -2.08 12.19
CA THR A 145 -23.59 -3.26 12.45
C THR A 145 -22.12 -2.87 12.63
N ALA A 146 -21.36 -3.72 13.32
CA ALA A 146 -19.92 -3.50 13.48
C ALA A 146 -19.20 -3.45 12.12
N GLU A 147 -19.61 -4.29 11.17
CA GLU A 147 -19.02 -4.36 9.82
C GLU A 147 -19.25 -3.07 9.03
N GLU A 148 -20.48 -2.54 9.04
CA GLU A 148 -20.81 -1.25 8.41
C GLU A 148 -20.05 -0.09 9.06
N ALA A 149 -19.93 -0.09 10.39
CA ALA A 149 -19.16 0.91 11.11
C ALA A 149 -17.67 0.87 10.71
N VAL A 150 -17.07 -0.32 10.65
CA VAL A 150 -15.68 -0.51 10.18
C VAL A 150 -15.52 0.04 8.77
N GLY A 151 -16.45 -0.26 7.85
CA GLY A 151 -16.39 0.24 6.47
C GLY A 151 -16.45 1.78 6.36
N LYS A 152 -17.15 2.46 7.27
CA LYS A 152 -17.22 3.94 7.30
C LYS A 152 -16.01 4.59 7.97
N LEU A 153 -15.50 3.96 9.03
CA LEU A 153 -14.39 4.48 9.83
C LEU A 153 -13.04 4.23 9.13
N ARG A 154 -12.86 3.07 8.50
CA ARG A 154 -11.68 2.82 7.64
C ARG A 154 -11.70 3.70 6.40
N GLY A 155 -10.53 3.90 5.81
CA GLY A 155 -10.37 4.71 4.61
C GLY A 155 -8.92 5.08 4.36
N LYS A 156 -8.63 5.67 3.19
CA LYS A 156 -7.26 5.98 2.78
C LYS A 156 -6.57 6.90 3.78
N LYS A 157 -5.30 6.66 4.09
CA LYS A 157 -4.45 7.55 4.88
C LYS A 157 -4.56 9.01 4.40
N GLY A 158 -4.64 9.94 5.34
CA GLY A 158 -4.72 11.37 5.09
C GLY A 158 -6.12 11.88 4.76
N THR A 159 -7.11 11.00 4.57
CA THR A 159 -8.51 11.41 4.47
C THR A 159 -9.10 11.68 5.84
N GLU A 160 -10.06 12.60 5.91
CA GLU A 160 -10.73 12.96 7.15
C GLU A 160 -12.02 12.17 7.36
N VAL A 161 -12.39 11.98 8.62
CA VAL A 161 -13.70 11.49 9.02
C VAL A 161 -14.26 12.34 10.15
N HIS A 162 -15.53 12.70 10.03
CA HIS A 162 -16.29 13.43 11.04
C HIS A 162 -17.08 12.45 11.88
N ILE A 163 -16.83 12.43 13.19
CA ILE A 163 -17.60 11.62 14.13
C ILE A 163 -18.18 12.49 15.24
N THR A 164 -19.38 12.15 15.68
CA THR A 164 -20.00 12.77 16.86
C THR A 164 -20.05 11.73 17.97
N ILE A 165 -19.52 12.08 19.13
CA ILE A 165 -19.42 11.22 20.31
C ILE A 165 -20.32 11.74 21.43
N GLN A 166 -21.04 10.82 22.07
CA GLN A 166 -21.72 11.02 23.34
C GLN A 166 -20.93 10.30 24.44
N ARG A 167 -20.37 11.08 25.38
CA ARG A 167 -19.65 10.57 26.55
C ARG A 167 -20.54 10.58 27.77
N GLU A 168 -20.48 9.52 28.58
CA GLU A 168 -21.21 9.48 29.85
C GLU A 168 -20.70 10.57 30.81
N GLY A 169 -21.63 11.30 31.42
CA GLY A 169 -21.32 12.44 32.30
C GLY A 169 -21.13 13.79 31.59
N ILE A 170 -21.06 13.82 30.25
CA ILE A 170 -21.05 15.06 29.47
C ILE A 170 -22.41 15.21 28.76
N ALA A 171 -23.13 16.30 29.03
CA ALA A 171 -24.49 16.48 28.50
C ALA A 171 -24.52 16.74 26.99
N GLU A 172 -23.52 17.45 26.46
CA GLU A 172 -23.46 17.83 25.05
C GLU A 172 -22.62 16.84 24.23
N PRO A 173 -23.06 16.43 23.03
CA PRO A 173 -22.26 15.65 22.11
C PRO A 173 -21.01 16.43 21.65
N MET A 174 -19.90 15.73 21.48
CA MET A 174 -18.63 16.28 21.01
C MET A 174 -18.38 15.87 19.56
N GLU A 175 -17.99 16.81 18.71
CA GLU A 175 -17.64 16.54 17.32
C GLU A 175 -16.12 16.49 17.15
N TYR A 176 -15.66 15.49 16.40
CA TYR A 176 -14.25 15.27 16.10
C TYR A 176 -14.07 15.11 14.59
N THR A 177 -13.10 15.84 14.04
CA THR A 177 -12.56 15.59 12.70
C THR A 177 -11.24 14.86 12.86
N ILE A 178 -11.17 13.62 12.40
CA ILE A 178 -10.02 12.74 12.61
C ILE A 178 -9.41 12.42 11.26
N VAL A 179 -8.12 12.72 11.11
CA VAL A 179 -7.35 12.34 9.92
C VAL A 179 -6.95 10.87 10.06
N ARG A 180 -7.34 10.05 9.08
CA ARG A 180 -6.98 8.63 9.04
C ARG A 180 -5.47 8.47 8.86
N ASP A 181 -4.89 7.51 9.55
CA ASP A 181 -3.48 7.14 9.40
C ASP A 181 -3.32 5.62 9.33
N VAL A 182 -2.12 5.17 9.00
CA VAL A 182 -1.72 3.77 9.12
C VAL A 182 -1.56 3.46 10.60
N ILE A 183 -2.32 2.48 11.06
CA ILE A 183 -2.31 1.96 12.42
C ILE A 183 -1.49 0.67 12.40
N GLU A 184 -0.44 0.61 13.22
CA GLU A 184 0.42 -0.57 13.34
C GLU A 184 0.23 -1.22 14.70
N LEU A 185 -0.25 -2.47 14.71
CA LEU A 185 -0.30 -3.26 15.94
C LEU A 185 1.08 -3.80 16.27
N ARG A 186 1.73 -3.22 17.28
CA ARG A 186 3.02 -3.69 17.76
C ARG A 186 2.85 -5.04 18.46
N SER A 187 3.54 -6.07 17.97
CA SER A 187 3.53 -7.41 18.59
C SER A 187 4.12 -7.40 20.01
N VAL A 188 5.07 -6.50 20.29
CA VAL A 188 5.68 -6.30 21.62
C VAL A 188 5.41 -4.88 22.11
N PRO A 189 4.26 -4.61 22.74
CA PRO A 189 3.95 -3.28 23.25
C PRO A 189 4.85 -2.88 24.43
N TYR A 190 5.29 -3.84 25.25
CA TYR A 190 6.09 -3.58 26.44
C TYR A 190 7.20 -4.62 26.60
N TYR A 191 8.43 -4.14 26.81
CA TYR A 191 9.57 -4.96 27.15
C TYR A 191 10.44 -4.23 28.18
N GLY A 192 11.14 -4.98 29.04
CA GLY A 192 12.05 -4.39 30.01
C GLY A 192 12.56 -5.38 31.05
N VAL A 193 13.41 -4.89 31.94
CA VAL A 193 13.92 -5.67 33.08
C VAL A 193 13.43 -5.01 34.37
N THR A 194 12.76 -5.79 35.21
CA THR A 194 12.28 -5.34 36.51
C THR A 194 13.45 -5.09 37.48
N LYS A 195 13.18 -4.37 38.59
CA LYS A 195 14.18 -4.13 39.65
C LYS A 195 14.81 -5.41 40.21
N ASN A 196 14.10 -6.54 40.17
CA ASN A 196 14.57 -7.83 40.66
C ASN A 196 15.34 -8.64 39.59
N LYS A 197 15.77 -8.00 38.49
CA LYS A 197 16.47 -8.63 37.35
C LYS A 197 15.64 -9.68 36.59
N ILE A 198 14.31 -9.58 36.63
CA ILE A 198 13.43 -10.43 35.81
C ILE A 198 13.13 -9.69 34.50
N GLY A 199 13.40 -10.32 33.36
CA GLY A 199 13.01 -9.83 32.05
C GLY A 199 11.50 -10.02 31.83
N TYR A 200 10.81 -8.97 31.41
CA TYR A 200 9.40 -8.98 31.07
C TYR A 200 9.24 -8.58 29.60
N VAL A 201 8.50 -9.39 28.86
CA VAL A 201 8.10 -9.12 27.49
C VAL A 201 6.61 -9.42 27.41
N ARG A 202 5.81 -8.42 27.11
CA ARG A 202 4.39 -8.59 26.81
C ARG A 202 4.26 -8.81 25.31
N LEU A 203 3.59 -9.90 24.94
CA LEU A 203 3.18 -10.15 23.56
C LEU A 203 1.70 -9.81 23.43
N ASN A 204 1.34 -9.07 22.38
CA ASN A 204 -0.05 -8.98 21.92
C ASN A 204 -0.25 -10.09 20.86
N GLN A 205 -1.35 -10.85 20.99
CA GLN A 205 -1.77 -11.84 20.00
C GLN A 205 -2.46 -11.16 18.83
#